data_AF-A0A8J4V799-F1
#
_entry.id   AF-A0A8J4V799-F1
#
_cell.length_a   1.000
_cell.length_b   1.000
_cell.length_c   1.000
_cell.angle_alpha   90.00
_cell.angle_beta   90.00
_cell.angle_gamma   90.00
#
_symmetry.space_group_name_H-M   'P 1'
#
loop_
_entity.id
_entity.type
_entity.pdbx_description
1 polymer ?
#
loop_
_entity_poly.entity_id
_entity_poly.type
_entity_poly.pdbx_seq_one_letter_code
_entity_poly.pdbx_strand_id
1 'polypeptide(L)'
;MTDTTIPYTWTQTLTEVTVTINSSTPIKSRDLLITINTDSLFVKNKTTNETIIDGKLSKSIKKADSMWSIEDGKTIVLELSKVNKTEWWSCVIQGHPEIDVTQIKPENSQLSDLDGETRSMVEKMMYDQRQKAAGLPTSDEQKKKEMFEKFKNQNPNLDFTDANINL
;
A
#
# COMPACT_ATOMS: atom_id res chain seq x y z
N MET A 1 13.59 11.43 -29.30
CA MET A 1 13.00 10.80 -28.11
C MET A 1 13.29 9.31 -28.24
N THR A 2 14.30 8.80 -27.55
CA THR A 2 14.59 7.37 -27.55
C THR A 2 13.55 6.70 -26.67
N ASP A 3 12.67 5.93 -27.29
CA ASP A 3 11.75 5.03 -26.60
C ASP A 3 12.59 4.10 -25.73
N THR A 4 12.65 4.37 -24.42
CA THR A 4 13.59 3.72 -23.50
C THR A 4 12.90 2.48 -22.95
N THR A 5 12.68 1.49 -23.82
CA THR A 5 12.01 0.25 -23.46
C THR A 5 12.92 -0.56 -22.55
N ILE A 6 12.53 -0.70 -21.29
CA ILE A 6 13.23 -1.56 -20.31
C ILE A 6 12.96 -3.04 -20.63
N PRO A 7 13.93 -3.95 -20.41
CA PRO A 7 13.81 -5.37 -20.78
C PRO A 7 13.01 -6.21 -19.75
N TYR A 8 12.20 -5.56 -18.92
CA TYR A 8 11.43 -6.19 -17.86
C TYR A 8 10.12 -5.44 -17.63
N THR A 9 9.13 -6.14 -17.08
CA THR A 9 7.93 -5.52 -16.51
C THR A 9 8.02 -5.55 -15.00
N TRP A 10 7.24 -4.69 -14.34
CA TRP A 10 7.21 -4.68 -12.89
C TRP A 10 5.86 -4.21 -12.37
N THR A 11 5.52 -4.70 -11.18
CA THR A 11 4.37 -4.27 -10.39
C THR A 11 4.83 -4.01 -8.97
N GLN A 12 3.96 -3.42 -8.15
CA GLN A 12 4.28 -3.17 -6.75
C GLN A 12 3.01 -3.12 -5.90
N THR A 13 3.19 -3.40 -4.63
CA THR A 13 2.29 -3.03 -3.55
C THR A 13 2.97 -1.96 -2.69
N LEU A 14 2.36 -1.56 -1.57
CA LEU A 14 3.04 -0.70 -0.59
C LEU A 14 4.27 -1.38 0.03
N THR A 15 4.29 -2.71 0.08
CA THR A 15 5.33 -3.47 0.80
C THR A 15 6.37 -4.10 -0.11
N GLU A 16 6.04 -4.33 -1.39
CA GLU A 16 6.87 -5.14 -2.29
C GLU A 16 6.93 -4.55 -3.70
N VAL A 17 7.99 -4.90 -4.42
CA VAL A 17 8.14 -4.68 -5.86
C VAL A 17 8.39 -6.04 -6.51
N THR A 18 7.59 -6.38 -7.52
CA THR A 18 7.77 -7.61 -8.30
C THR A 18 8.31 -7.25 -9.68
N VAL A 19 9.46 -7.79 -10.03
CA VAL A 19 10.09 -7.62 -11.35
C VAL A 19 9.97 -8.91 -12.14
N THR A 20 9.49 -8.82 -13.37
CA THR A 20 9.27 -9.97 -14.25
C THR A 20 10.07 -9.81 -15.52
N ILE A 21 10.89 -10.82 -15.83
CA ILE A 21 11.73 -10.88 -17.02
C ILE A 21 11.32 -12.11 -17.82
N ASN A 22 10.86 -11.91 -19.05
CA ASN A 22 10.45 -12.98 -19.94
C ASN A 22 11.61 -13.39 -20.86
N SER A 23 11.91 -14.67 -20.90
CA SER A 23 12.88 -15.24 -21.83
C SER A 23 12.21 -15.89 -23.03
N SER A 24 12.79 -15.72 -24.21
CA SER A 24 12.37 -16.41 -25.43
C SER A 24 12.65 -17.92 -25.39
N THR A 25 13.69 -18.33 -24.66
CA THR A 25 14.13 -19.73 -24.53
C THR A 25 13.98 -20.25 -23.10
N PRO A 26 13.85 -21.57 -22.89
CA PRO A 26 13.90 -22.16 -21.55
C PRO A 26 15.16 -21.75 -20.78
N ILE A 27 15.00 -21.43 -19.49
CA ILE A 27 16.08 -21.01 -18.59
C ILE A 27 16.15 -21.96 -17.40
N LYS A 28 17.37 -22.31 -16.97
CA LYS A 28 17.62 -22.97 -15.69
C LYS A 28 18.35 -22.03 -14.74
N SER A 29 18.23 -22.24 -13.44
CA SER A 29 18.89 -21.42 -12.41
C SER A 29 20.40 -21.33 -12.61
N ARG A 30 21.04 -22.40 -13.08
CA ARG A 30 22.49 -22.42 -13.37
C ARG A 30 22.89 -21.49 -14.50
N ASP A 31 21.97 -21.10 -15.38
CA ASP A 31 22.21 -20.22 -16.52
C ASP A 31 22.17 -18.75 -16.09
N LEU A 32 21.70 -18.46 -14.88
CA LEU A 32 21.52 -17.11 -14.37
C LEU A 32 22.63 -16.72 -13.39
N LEU A 33 22.94 -15.43 -13.37
CA LEU A 33 23.65 -14.76 -12.30
C LEU A 33 22.76 -13.63 -11.80
N ILE A 34 22.18 -13.82 -10.61
CA ILE A 34 21.28 -12.86 -9.97
C ILE A 34 21.91 -12.43 -8.66
N THR A 35 22.10 -11.12 -8.48
CA THR A 35 22.55 -10.54 -7.23
C THR A 35 21.55 -9.49 -6.77
N ILE A 36 20.89 -9.79 -5.65
CA ILE A 36 19.98 -8.89 -4.97
C ILE A 36 20.75 -8.30 -3.77
N ASN A 37 20.90 -6.99 -3.73
CA ASN A 37 21.46 -6.25 -2.61
C ASN A 37 20.47 -5.21 -2.11
N THR A 38 20.73 -4.64 -0.93
CA THR A 38 19.87 -3.62 -0.31
C THR A 38 19.54 -2.47 -1.27
N ASP A 39 20.52 -2.01 -2.05
CA ASP A 39 20.38 -0.82 -2.91
C ASP A 39 20.73 -1.08 -4.38
N SER A 40 20.94 -2.33 -4.79
CA SER A 40 21.30 -2.65 -6.17
C SER A 40 20.72 -3.98 -6.62
N LEU A 41 20.45 -4.07 -7.91
CA LEU A 41 19.98 -5.28 -8.55
C LEU A 41 20.81 -5.59 -9.79
N PHE A 42 21.24 -6.84 -9.89
CA PHE A 42 21.97 -7.35 -11.04
C PHE A 42 21.35 -8.67 -11.52
N VAL A 43 21.06 -8.75 -12.82
CA VAL A 43 20.51 -9.94 -13.49
C VAL A 43 21.22 -10.13 -14.83
N LYS A 44 21.90 -11.26 -14.97
CA LYS A 44 22.60 -11.65 -16.20
C LYS A 44 22.26 -13.08 -16.60
N ASN A 45 21.98 -13.27 -17.89
CA ASN A 45 21.93 -14.60 -18.49
C ASN A 45 23.36 -14.97 -18.96
N LYS A 46 23.96 -15.97 -18.32
CA LYS A 46 25.34 -16.40 -18.60
C LYS A 46 25.45 -17.15 -19.93
N THR A 47 24.37 -17.77 -20.39
CA THR A 47 24.36 -18.53 -21.64
C THR A 47 24.35 -17.60 -22.86
N THR A 48 23.54 -16.54 -22.82
CA THR A 48 23.50 -15.52 -23.90
C THR A 48 24.53 -14.41 -23.70
N ASN A 49 25.17 -14.36 -22.53
CA ASN A 49 26.04 -13.27 -22.07
C ASN A 49 25.33 -11.91 -22.00
N GLU A 50 24.01 -11.91 -21.91
CA GLU A 50 23.16 -10.71 -21.87
C GLU A 50 22.98 -10.21 -20.44
N THR A 51 23.27 -8.94 -20.22
CA THR A 51 23.00 -8.25 -18.95
C THR A 51 21.64 -7.58 -19.06
N ILE A 52 20.67 -8.07 -18.28
CA ILE A 52 19.27 -7.65 -18.36
C ILE A 52 19.03 -6.47 -17.41
N ILE A 53 19.58 -6.56 -16.20
CA ILE A 53 19.52 -5.49 -15.21
C ILE A 53 20.91 -5.35 -14.60
N ASP A 54 21.43 -4.12 -14.58
CA ASP A 54 22.61 -3.74 -13.82
C ASP A 54 22.42 -2.30 -13.36
N GLY A 55 22.02 -2.12 -12.11
CA GLY A 55 21.77 -0.78 -11.63
C GLY A 55 21.42 -0.66 -10.15
N LYS A 56 21.41 0.59 -9.71
CA LYS A 56 21.02 0.98 -8.36
C LYS A 56 19.50 1.00 -8.26
N LEU A 57 18.95 0.42 -7.20
CA LEU A 57 17.52 0.47 -6.91
C LEU A 57 17.08 1.90 -6.58
N SER A 58 15.84 2.25 -6.90
CA SER A 58 15.31 3.58 -6.58
C SER A 58 15.24 3.82 -5.08
N LYS A 59 14.91 2.79 -4.29
CA LYS A 59 14.94 2.79 -2.82
C LYS A 59 15.47 1.46 -2.26
N SER A 60 15.75 1.44 -0.97
CA SER A 60 16.30 0.27 -0.29
C SER A 60 15.28 -0.85 -0.08
N ILE A 61 15.74 -2.09 -0.20
CA ILE A 61 14.98 -3.31 0.03
C ILE A 61 15.57 -4.14 1.18
N LYS A 62 14.77 -5.00 1.79
CA LYS A 62 15.22 -5.99 2.76
C LYS A 62 15.71 -7.21 1.99
N LYS A 63 17.02 -7.29 1.75
CA LYS A 63 17.67 -8.41 1.03
C LYS A 63 17.27 -9.79 1.59
N ALA A 64 17.20 -9.94 2.91
CA ALA A 64 16.86 -11.21 3.55
C ALA A 64 15.41 -11.68 3.28
N ASP A 65 14.52 -10.72 3.02
CA ASP A 65 13.09 -10.97 2.76
C ASP A 65 12.79 -10.92 1.25
N SER A 66 13.81 -10.82 0.40
CA SER A 66 13.68 -10.73 -1.06
C SER A 66 14.15 -12.03 -1.70
N MET A 67 13.43 -12.48 -2.73
CA MET A 67 13.70 -13.76 -3.37
C MET A 67 13.57 -13.66 -4.89
N TRP A 68 14.03 -14.68 -5.58
CA TRP A 68 13.77 -14.84 -7.01
C TRP A 68 13.44 -16.29 -7.32
N SER A 69 12.65 -16.48 -8.36
CA SER A 69 12.19 -17.78 -8.83
C SER A 69 12.23 -17.84 -10.37
N ILE A 70 12.09 -19.06 -10.91
CA ILE A 70 11.81 -19.28 -12.33
C ILE A 70 10.43 -19.89 -12.42
N GLU A 71 9.53 -19.22 -13.12
CA GLU A 71 8.17 -19.66 -13.41
C GLU A 71 8.07 -20.13 -14.86
N ASP A 72 7.27 -21.19 -15.08
CA ASP A 72 7.00 -21.81 -16.38
C ASP A 72 8.25 -22.17 -17.21
N GLY A 73 9.42 -22.26 -16.55
CA GLY A 73 10.72 -22.53 -17.16
C GLY A 73 11.27 -21.42 -18.05
N LYS A 74 10.63 -20.25 -18.11
CA LYS A 74 11.02 -19.14 -19.02
C LYS A 74 10.89 -17.75 -18.40
N THR A 75 10.21 -17.62 -17.27
CA THR A 75 9.95 -16.32 -16.64
C THR A 75 10.78 -16.23 -15.37
N ILE A 76 11.60 -15.19 -15.26
CA ILE A 76 12.32 -14.89 -14.02
C ILE A 76 11.48 -13.90 -13.24
N VAL A 77 11.13 -14.25 -12.01
CA VAL A 77 10.38 -13.37 -11.12
C VAL A 77 11.27 -13.01 -9.93
N LEU A 78 11.39 -11.72 -9.64
CA LEU A 78 12.08 -11.21 -8.46
C LEU A 78 11.08 -10.48 -7.58
N GLU A 79 10.96 -10.93 -6.34
CA GLU A 79 10.11 -10.31 -5.31
C GLU A 79 11.01 -9.57 -4.34
N LEU A 80 10.93 -8.24 -4.35
CA LEU A 80 11.78 -7.35 -3.58
C LEU A 80 10.97 -6.71 -2.45
N SER A 81 11.30 -7.07 -1.21
CA SER A 81 10.62 -6.54 -0.03
C SER A 81 11.14 -5.14 0.30
N LYS A 82 10.27 -4.12 0.29
CA LYS A 82 10.68 -2.73 0.55
C LYS A 82 11.07 -2.56 2.02
N VAL A 83 12.08 -1.73 2.28
CA VAL A 83 12.36 -1.25 3.64
C VAL A 83 11.27 -0.28 4.08
N ASN A 84 10.93 0.69 3.23
CA ASN A 84 9.84 1.62 3.46
C ASN A 84 8.51 1.05 2.92
N LYS A 85 7.58 0.72 3.83
CA LYS A 85 6.28 0.13 3.51
C LYS A 85 5.15 1.14 3.30
N THR A 86 5.48 2.42 3.16
CA THR A 86 4.50 3.51 2.97
C THR A 86 4.74 4.31 1.70
N GLU A 87 5.62 3.84 0.81
CA GLU A 87 6.08 4.61 -0.36
C GLU A 87 5.93 3.81 -1.66
N TRP A 88 5.27 4.45 -2.64
CA TRP A 88 5.20 3.98 -4.01
C TRP A 88 6.47 4.36 -4.76
N TRP A 89 7.04 3.41 -5.47
CA TRP A 89 8.24 3.64 -6.29
C TRP A 89 7.82 4.18 -7.66
N SER A 90 8.47 5.22 -8.16
CA SER A 90 8.25 5.69 -9.53
C SER A 90 8.98 4.80 -10.56
N CYS A 91 10.05 4.11 -10.17
CA CYS A 91 10.76 3.14 -10.99
C CYS A 91 11.49 2.10 -10.12
N VAL A 92 11.95 1.00 -10.73
CA VAL A 92 12.74 -0.03 -10.03
C VAL A 92 14.21 0.36 -9.93
N ILE A 93 14.80 0.77 -11.07
CA ILE A 93 16.20 1.14 -11.19
C ILE A 93 16.32 2.64 -11.45
N GLN A 94 17.25 3.30 -10.78
CA GLN A 94 17.50 4.73 -10.95
C GLN A 94 17.86 5.04 -12.41
N GLY A 95 17.21 6.05 -12.99
CA GLY A 95 17.41 6.46 -14.38
C GLY A 95 16.61 5.68 -15.42
N HIS A 96 15.87 4.64 -15.02
CA HIS A 96 14.87 4.00 -15.87
C HIS A 96 13.59 4.86 -15.95
N PRO A 97 12.70 4.61 -16.93
CA PRO A 97 11.43 5.33 -17.04
C PRO A 97 10.62 5.29 -15.74
N GLU A 98 10.06 6.44 -15.39
CA GLU A 98 9.27 6.63 -14.17
C GLU A 98 7.76 6.62 -14.48
N ILE A 99 6.97 6.11 -13.53
CA ILE A 99 5.51 6.19 -13.53
C ILE A 99 5.02 7.28 -12.57
N ASP A 100 3.89 7.89 -12.88
CA ASP A 100 3.22 8.82 -11.96
C ASP A 100 2.54 8.04 -10.83
N VAL A 101 3.17 8.07 -9.65
CA VAL A 101 2.68 7.37 -8.45
C VAL A 101 1.55 8.09 -7.73
N THR A 102 1.25 9.35 -8.08
CA THR A 102 0.19 10.13 -7.41
C THR A 102 -1.21 9.60 -7.70
N GLN A 103 -1.37 8.84 -8.78
CA GLN A 103 -2.64 8.26 -9.21
C GLN A 103 -2.87 6.83 -8.66
N ILE A 104 -1.91 6.26 -7.93
CA ILE A 104 -2.01 4.90 -7.40
C ILE A 104 -2.97 4.91 -6.21
N LYS A 105 -4.08 4.15 -6.33
CA LYS A 105 -5.03 3.95 -5.23
C LYS A 105 -4.50 2.84 -4.31
N PRO A 106 -4.32 3.10 -3.00
CA PRO A 106 -3.89 2.04 -2.08
C PRO A 106 -4.95 0.95 -1.97
N GLU A 107 -4.52 -0.32 -1.91
CA GLU A 107 -5.43 -1.48 -1.79
C GLU A 107 -6.39 -1.35 -0.60
N ASN A 108 -5.91 -0.83 0.55
CA ASN A 108 -6.70 -0.64 1.78
C ASN A 108 -7.72 0.51 1.73
N SER A 109 -8.10 0.99 0.56
CA SER A 109 -9.07 2.09 0.43
C SER A 109 -10.52 1.64 0.61
N GLN A 110 -10.79 0.34 0.80
CA GLN A 110 -12.14 -0.18 0.96
C GLN A 110 -12.41 -0.61 2.41
N LEU A 111 -13.35 0.09 3.05
CA LEU A 111 -13.94 -0.25 4.35
C LEU A 111 -14.45 -1.70 4.43
N SER A 112 -14.67 -2.37 3.29
CA SER A 112 -15.15 -3.75 3.20
C SER A 112 -14.17 -4.79 3.74
N ASP A 113 -12.88 -4.47 3.76
CA ASP A 113 -11.81 -5.44 4.06
C ASP A 113 -11.42 -5.43 5.55
N LEU A 114 -12.06 -4.54 6.33
CA LEU A 114 -11.95 -4.49 7.78
C LEU A 114 -12.97 -5.45 8.41
N ASP A 115 -12.57 -6.11 9.51
CA ASP A 115 -13.50 -6.87 10.34
C ASP A 115 -14.62 -5.95 10.86
N GLY A 116 -15.80 -6.53 11.17
CA GLY A 116 -17.02 -5.75 11.42
C GLY A 116 -16.89 -4.72 12.56
N GLU A 117 -16.06 -5.00 13.57
CA GLU A 117 -15.80 -4.09 14.68
C GLU A 117 -14.91 -2.92 14.26
N THR A 118 -13.78 -3.21 13.60
CA THR A 118 -12.88 -2.17 13.07
C THR A 118 -13.57 -1.31 12.01
N ARG A 119 -14.39 -1.90 11.13
CA ARG A 119 -15.17 -1.17 10.13
C ARG A 119 -16.13 -0.17 10.78
N SER A 120 -16.88 -0.59 11.80
CA SER A 120 -17.82 0.28 12.51
C SER A 120 -17.10 1.44 13.19
N MET A 121 -15.91 1.20 13.75
CA MET A 121 -15.08 2.26 14.34
C MET A 121 -14.61 3.28 13.28
N VAL A 122 -14.14 2.82 12.12
CA VAL A 122 -13.68 3.72 11.03
C VAL A 122 -14.85 4.49 10.42
N GLU A 123 -16.00 3.86 10.20
CA GLU A 123 -17.22 4.53 9.73
C GLU A 123 -17.67 5.62 10.71
N LYS A 124 -17.67 5.34 12.02
CA LYS A 124 -17.95 6.34 13.06
C LYS A 124 -16.95 7.49 12.99
N MET A 125 -15.65 7.19 12.86
CA MET A 125 -14.61 8.21 12.81
C MET A 125 -14.76 9.13 11.59
N MET A 126 -15.05 8.56 10.41
CA MET A 126 -15.30 9.32 9.19
C MET A 126 -16.55 10.20 9.31
N TYR A 127 -17.63 9.68 9.89
CA TYR A 127 -18.85 10.44 10.15
C TYR A 127 -18.59 11.62 11.09
N ASP A 128 -17.92 11.36 12.22
CA ASP A 128 -17.60 12.37 13.22
C ASP A 128 -16.66 13.46 12.66
N GLN A 129 -15.69 13.09 11.81
CA GLN A 129 -14.82 14.05 11.14
C GLN A 129 -15.61 14.98 10.20
N ARG A 130 -16.58 14.45 9.44
CA ARG A 130 -17.46 15.25 8.58
C ARG A 130 -18.37 16.17 9.39
N GLN A 131 -18.97 15.66 10.46
CA GLN A 131 -19.85 16.44 11.34
C GLN A 131 -19.07 17.61 11.97
N LYS A 132 -17.87 17.35 12.53
CA LYS A 132 -17.01 18.41 13.09
C LYS A 132 -16.63 19.46 12.05
N ALA A 133 -16.25 19.05 10.85
CA ALA A 133 -15.92 19.98 9.77
C ALA A 133 -17.12 20.85 9.36
N ALA A 134 -18.34 20.32 9.47
CA ALA A 134 -19.58 21.04 9.20
C ALA A 134 -20.14 21.81 10.42
N GLY A 135 -19.46 21.78 11.57
CA GLY A 135 -19.96 22.37 12.82
C GLY A 135 -21.20 21.67 13.40
N LEU A 136 -21.44 20.42 13.00
CA LEU A 136 -22.55 19.58 13.43
C LEU A 136 -22.11 18.64 14.57
N PRO A 137 -23.05 18.18 15.42
CA PRO A 137 -22.73 17.29 16.53
C PRO A 137 -22.27 15.92 16.03
N THR A 138 -21.26 15.38 16.69
CA THR A 138 -20.71 14.02 16.52
C THR A 138 -21.67 12.95 16.99
N SER A 139 -21.37 11.69 16.66
CA SER A 139 -22.17 10.53 17.07
C SER A 139 -22.32 10.42 18.59
N ASP A 140 -21.27 10.76 19.35
CA ASP A 140 -21.30 10.69 20.82
C ASP A 140 -22.13 11.82 21.44
N GLU A 141 -22.05 13.02 20.88
CA GLU A 141 -22.87 14.17 21.29
C GLU A 141 -24.36 13.93 20.99
N GLN A 142 -24.66 13.36 19.82
CA GLN A 142 -26.02 12.95 19.46
C GLN A 142 -26.57 11.89 20.43
N LYS A 143 -25.81 10.83 20.71
CA LYS A 143 -26.21 9.79 21.68
C LYS A 143 -26.43 10.37 23.08
N LYS A 144 -25.55 11.27 23.53
CA LYS A 144 -25.69 11.94 24.83
C LYS A 144 -26.96 12.78 24.88
N LYS A 145 -27.27 13.52 23.81
CA LYS A 145 -28.50 14.31 23.68
C LYS A 145 -29.75 13.42 23.69
N GLU A 146 -29.77 12.33 22.94
CA GLU A 146 -30.88 11.37 22.94
C GLU A 146 -31.12 10.73 24.31
N MET A 147 -30.05 10.34 24.99
CA MET A 147 -30.14 9.75 26.33
C MET A 147 -30.70 10.76 27.33
N PHE A 148 -30.27 12.02 27.23
CA PHE A 148 -30.81 13.10 28.04
C PHE A 148 -32.29 13.37 27.74
N GLU A 149 -32.70 13.39 26.48
CA GLU A 149 -34.11 13.58 26.09
C GLU A 149 -34.99 12.42 26.60
N LYS A 150 -34.53 11.18 26.48
CA LYS A 150 -35.22 10.01 27.07
C LYS A 150 -35.35 10.14 28.58
N PHE A 151 -34.30 10.56 29.27
CA PHE A 151 -34.31 10.75 30.72
C PHE A 151 -35.31 11.82 31.15
N LYS A 152 -35.38 12.95 30.43
CA LYS A 152 -36.36 14.02 30.67
C LYS A 152 -37.80 13.53 30.48
N ASN A 153 -38.06 12.76 29.42
CA ASN A 153 -39.40 12.23 29.14
C ASN A 153 -39.87 11.20 30.17
N GLN A 154 -38.94 10.42 30.73
CA GLN A 154 -39.25 9.45 31.79
C GLN A 154 -39.40 10.08 33.18
N ASN A 155 -38.89 11.30 33.36
CA ASN A 155 -38.96 12.02 34.62
C ASN A 155 -39.54 13.44 34.42
N PRO A 156 -40.83 13.55 34.03
CA PRO A 156 -41.47 14.82 33.68
C PRO A 156 -41.61 15.81 34.85
N ASN A 157 -41.42 15.35 36.10
CA ASN A 157 -41.48 16.17 37.30
C ASN A 157 -40.10 16.70 37.75
N LEU A 158 -39.00 16.32 37.08
CA LEU A 158 -37.67 16.87 37.34
C LEU A 158 -37.52 18.19 36.57
N ASP A 159 -37.12 19.24 37.27
CA ASP A 159 -36.81 20.54 36.68
C ASP A 159 -35.34 20.55 36.21
N PHE A 160 -35.14 20.83 34.92
CA PHE A 160 -33.83 20.85 34.26
C PHE A 160 -33.39 22.27 33.88
N THR A 161 -34.10 23.30 34.34
CA THR A 161 -33.80 24.71 34.00
C THR A 161 -32.46 25.20 34.57
N ASP A 162 -32.03 24.68 35.72
CA ASP A 162 -30.75 25.01 36.37
C ASP A 162 -29.64 23.96 36.13
N ALA A 163 -29.89 22.95 35.30
CA ALA A 163 -28.90 21.93 35.01
C ALA A 163 -27.81 22.51 34.09
N ASN A 164 -26.61 22.73 34.64
CA ASN A 164 -25.44 23.14 33.86
C ASN A 164 -24.89 21.94 33.08
N ILE A 165 -25.58 21.58 32.01
CA ILE A 165 -25.22 20.45 31.15
C ILE A 165 -24.25 21.00 30.12
N ASN A 166 -22.96 20.81 30.37
CA ASN A 166 -21.97 20.93 29.31
C ASN A 166 -22.23 19.80 28.31
N LEU A 167 -23.02 20.11 27.27
CA LEU A 167 -23.30 19.21 26.15
C LEU A 167 -22.06 19.05 25.29
#